data_AF-F5NWK3-F1
#
_entry.id   AF-F5NWK3-F1
#
_cell.length_a   1.000
_cell.length_b   1.000
_cell.length_c   1.000
_cell.angle_alpha   90.00
_cell.angle_beta   90.00
_cell.angle_gamma   90.00
#
_symmetry.space_group_name_H-M   'P 1'
#
loop_
_entity.id
_entity.type
_entity.pdbx_description
1 polymer ?
#
loop_
_entity_poly.entity_id
_entity_poly.type
_entity_poly.pdbx_seq_one_letter_code
_entity_poly.pdbx_strand_id
1 'polypeptide(L)' 'MAIKKLDVVTQVCPFPLIEAKAALAEMASGDELVIEFDCTQATEAIPQWAAEEGHAITDYQQIGDAAWSITVQKA' A
#
# COMPACT_ATOMS: atom_id res chain seq x y z
N MET A 1 -0.44 1.68 16.70
CA MET A 1 0.29 2.64 15.86
C MET A 1 1.72 2.16 15.70
N ALA A 2 1.85 1.04 14.99
CA ALA A 2 3.06 0.59 14.34
C ALA A 2 2.95 1.01 12.86
N ILE A 3 4.06 1.48 12.31
CA ILE A 3 4.18 1.79 10.89
C ILE A 3 4.98 0.66 10.27
N LYS A 4 4.37 -0.07 9.33
CA LYS A 4 5.05 -1.13 8.59
C LYS A 4 5.33 -0.63 7.18
N LYS A 5 6.53 -0.88 6.68
CA LYS A 5 6.90 -0.55 5.30
C LYS A 5 6.97 -1.83 4.47
N LEU A 6 6.45 -1.75 3.25
CA LEU A 6 6.46 -2.83 2.28
C LEU A 6 6.99 -2.30 0.95
N ASP A 7 8.21 -2.70 0.64
CA ASP A 7 8.89 -2.40 -0.62
C ASP A 7 8.56 -3.49 -1.65
N VAL A 8 7.64 -3.19 -2.57
CA VAL A 8 7.24 -4.09 -3.68
C VAL A 8 7.80 -3.63 -5.03
N VAL A 9 8.72 -2.66 -4.98
CA VAL A 9 9.48 -2.18 -6.13
C VAL A 9 10.19 -3.37 -6.77
N THR A 10 9.96 -3.65 -8.06
CA THR A 10 10.45 -4.80 -8.87
C THR A 10 9.62 -6.10 -8.91
N GLN A 11 8.52 -6.23 -8.17
CA GLN A 11 7.67 -7.42 -8.28
C GLN A 11 6.64 -7.31 -9.42
N VAL A 12 6.58 -8.34 -10.27
CA VAL A 12 5.62 -8.42 -11.36
C VAL A 12 4.22 -8.65 -10.78
N CYS A 13 3.24 -7.86 -11.21
CA CYS A 13 1.81 -8.05 -10.89
C CYS A 13 1.41 -9.53 -11.12
N PRO A 14 0.68 -10.18 -10.20
CA PRO A 14 -0.19 -9.60 -9.16
C PRO A 14 0.34 -9.67 -7.70
N PHE A 15 1.60 -10.00 -7.48
CA PHE A 15 2.15 -10.24 -6.15
C PHE A 15 2.12 -9.03 -5.18
N PRO A 16 2.37 -7.77 -5.61
CA PRO A 16 2.42 -6.61 -4.70
C PRO A 16 1.15 -6.41 -3.89
N LEU A 17 -0.01 -6.61 -4.52
CA LEU A 17 -1.32 -6.43 -3.90
C LEU A 17 -1.60 -7.51 -2.85
N ILE A 18 -1.16 -8.74 -3.11
CA ILE A 18 -1.37 -9.87 -2.19
C ILE A 18 -0.52 -9.70 -0.94
N GLU A 19 0.74 -9.30 -1.09
CA GLU A 19 1.61 -9.02 0.06
C GLU A 19 1.15 -7.82 0.86
N ALA A 20 0.69 -6.74 0.22
CA ALA A 20 0.09 -5.60 0.90
C ALA A 20 -1.14 -6.00 1.72
N LYS A 21 -2.05 -6.79 1.14
CA LYS A 21 -3.22 -7.36 1.84
C LYS A 21 -2.82 -8.23 3.02
N ALA A 22 -1.87 -9.14 2.82
CA ALA A 22 -1.42 -10.04 3.89
C ALA A 22 -0.77 -9.25 5.04
N ALA A 23 0.12 -8.31 4.71
CA ALA A 23 0.77 -7.46 5.69
C ALA A 23 -0.25 -6.64 6.50
N LEU A 24 -1.23 -6.02 5.82
CA LEU A 24 -2.28 -5.27 6.50
C LEU A 24 -3.23 -6.18 7.30
N ALA A 25 -3.51 -7.39 6.83
CA ALA A 25 -4.34 -8.38 7.54
C ALA A 25 -3.72 -8.78 8.89
N GLU A 26 -2.39 -8.91 8.95
CA GLU A 26 -1.64 -9.21 10.19
C GLU A 26 -1.50 -7.99 11.13
N MET A 27 -1.80 -6.78 10.68
CA MET A 27 -1.71 -5.55 11.47
C MET A 27 -2.98 -5.28 12.29
N ALA A 28 -2.89 -4.46 13.33
CA ALA A 28 -4.05 -4.05 14.12
C ALA A 28 -4.75 -2.84 13.50
N SER A 29 -6.03 -2.67 13.80
CA SER A 29 -6.77 -1.46 13.44
C SER A 29 -6.08 -0.22 14.02
N GLY A 30 -5.89 0.80 13.19
CA GLY A 30 -5.13 2.00 13.49
C GLY A 30 -3.62 1.90 13.23
N ASP A 31 -3.11 0.78 12.71
CA ASP A 31 -1.74 0.71 12.19
C ASP A 31 -1.67 1.18 10.73
N GLU A 32 -0.48 1.60 10.30
CA GLU A 32 -0.24 2.21 8.99
C GLU A 32 0.75 1.39 8.18
N LEU A 33 0.36 1.00 6.97
CA LEU A 33 1.19 0.29 6.02
C LEU A 33 1.60 1.25 4.91
N VAL A 34 2.90 1.53 4.85
CA VAL A 34 3.53 2.29 3.76
C VAL A 34 3.92 1.29 2.67
N ILE A 35 3.41 1.50 1.47
CA ILE A 35 3.66 0.63 0.31
C ILE A 35 4.40 1.45 -0.74
N GLU A 36 5.62 1.03 -1.06
CA GLU A 36 6.47 1.66 -2.07
C GLU A 36 6.47 0.79 -3.33
N PHE A 37 6.05 1.35 -4.46
CA PHE A 37 5.81 0.61 -5.71
C PHE A 37 6.22 1.42 -6.94
N ASP A 38 6.65 0.73 -8.01
CA ASP A 38 7.03 1.35 -9.29
C ASP A 38 6.02 1.13 -10.44
N CYS A 39 4.94 0.40 -10.16
CA CYS A 39 3.92 0.11 -11.15
C CYS A 39 2.85 1.20 -11.18
N THR A 40 2.66 1.84 -12.33
CA THR A 40 1.57 2.82 -12.53
C THR A 40 0.19 2.23 -12.29
N GLN A 41 -0.01 0.93 -12.48
CA GLN A 41 -1.31 0.29 -12.18
C GLN A 41 -1.62 0.27 -10.68
N ALA A 42 -0.59 0.24 -9.82
CA ALA A 42 -0.77 0.22 -8.38
C ALA A 42 -1.21 1.59 -7.81
N THR A 43 -0.99 2.70 -8.53
CA THR A 43 -1.47 4.02 -8.12
C THR A 43 -3.00 4.10 -8.07
N GLU A 44 -3.69 3.29 -8.88
CA GLU A 44 -5.15 3.21 -8.90
C GLU A 44 -5.66 2.00 -8.12
N ALA A 45 -4.98 0.86 -8.25
CA ALA A 45 -5.41 -0.39 -7.61
C ALA A 45 -5.32 -0.36 -6.08
N ILE A 46 -4.27 0.21 -5.49
CA ILE A 46 -4.13 0.28 -4.01
C ILE A 46 -5.21 1.17 -3.37
N PRO A 47 -5.42 2.43 -3.81
CA PRO A 47 -6.47 3.25 -3.20
C PRO A 47 -7.87 2.71 -3.44
N GLN A 48 -8.14 2.09 -4.61
CA GLN A 48 -9.41 1.42 -4.85
C GLN A 48 -9.60 0.26 -3.87
N TRP A 49 -8.60 -0.61 -3.74
CA TRP A 49 -8.62 -1.72 -2.79
C TRP A 49 -8.80 -1.26 -1.34
N ALA A 50 -8.06 -0.22 -0.93
CA ALA A 50 -8.19 0.37 0.40
C ALA A 50 -9.62 0.86 0.66
N ALA A 51 -10.23 1.54 -0.33
CA ALA A 51 -11.62 1.98 -0.23
C ALA A 51 -12.62 0.81 -0.17
N GLU A 52 -12.39 -0.26 -0.94
CA GLU A 52 -13.23 -1.47 -0.94
C GLU A 52 -13.18 -2.22 0.42
N GLU A 53 -12.02 -2.26 1.07
CA GLU A 53 -11.87 -2.84 2.42
C GLU A 53 -12.22 -1.85 3.56
N GLY A 54 -12.49 -0.59 3.24
CA GLY A 54 -12.80 0.45 4.22
C GLY A 54 -11.58 1.00 4.96
N HIS A 55 -10.38 0.79 4.44
CA HIS A 55 -9.13 1.39 4.93
C HIS A 55 -9.00 2.85 4.49
N ALA A 56 -8.29 3.64 5.28
CA ALA A 56 -8.07 5.06 5.01
C ALA A 56 -6.70 5.25 4.36
N ILE A 57 -6.60 6.06 3.31
CA ILE A 57 -5.31 6.51 2.77
C ILE A 57 -4.89 7.75 3.55
N THR A 58 -3.79 7.67 4.31
CA THR A 58 -3.28 8.80 5.10
C THR A 58 -2.25 9.63 4.35
N ASP A 59 -1.51 9.02 3.42
CA ASP A 59 -0.48 9.70 2.64
C ASP A 59 -0.36 9.07 1.24
N TYR A 60 -0.12 9.90 0.23
CA TYR A 60 0.15 9.45 -1.14
C TYR A 60 1.10 10.43 -1.82
N GLN A 61 2.30 9.95 -2.18
CA GLN A 61 3.34 10.79 -2.74
C GLN A 61 4.16 10.05 -3.80
N GLN A 62 4.60 10.78 -4.82
CA GLN A 62 5.57 10.27 -5.79
C GLN A 62 6.98 10.51 -5.25
N ILE A 63 7.75 9.44 -5.06
CA ILE A 63 9.10 9.48 -4.46
C ILE A 63 10.23 9.38 -5.51
N GLY A 64 9.90 9.13 -6.78
CA GLY A 64 10.86 9.10 -7.89
C GLY A 64 10.21 9.10 -9.28
N ASP A 65 11.02 9.05 -10.33
CA ASP A 65 10.58 9.09 -11.75
C ASP A 65 9.50 8.06 -12.11
N ALA A 66 9.57 6.87 -11.52
CA ALA A 66 8.56 5.82 -11.64
C ALA A 66 8.38 5.11 -10.29
N ALA A 67 8.37 5.85 -9.18
CA ALA A 67 8.20 5.27 -7.85
C ALA A 67 7.22 6.11 -7.04
N TRP A 68 6.28 5.43 -6.39
CA TRP A 68 5.24 6.03 -5.56
C TRP A 68 5.23 5.35 -4.20
N SER A 69 4.89 6.14 -3.18
CA SER A 69 4.67 5.70 -1.81
C SER A 69 3.25 6.03 -1.41
N ILE A 70 2.51 5.04 -0.93
CA ILE A 70 1.15 5.21 -0.41
C ILE A 70 1.08 4.66 1.01
N THR A 71 0.48 5.40 1.92
CA THR A 71 0.25 4.96 3.29
C THR A 71 -1.22 4.65 3.50
N VAL A 72 -1.48 3.39 3.84
CA VAL A 72 -2.81 2.86 4.11
C VAL A 72 -2.93 2.62 5.61
N GLN A 73 -3.85 3.31 6.27
CA GLN A 73 -4.24 3.07 7.65
C GLN A 73 -5.36 2.03 7.69
N LYS A 74 -5.13 0.96 8.45
CA LYS A 74 -6.14 -0.05 8.73
C LYS A 74 -7.23 0.55 9.60
N ALA A 75 -8.49 0.39 9.19
CA ALA A 75 -9.66 0.76 9.98
C ALA A 75 -9.93 -0.21 11.13
#